data_AF-A0A6B3HBI8-F1
#
_entry.id   AF-A0A6B3HBI8-F1
#
_cell.length_a   1.000
_cell.length_b   1.000
_cell.length_c   1.000
_cell.angle_alpha   90.00
_cell.angle_beta   90.00
_cell.angle_gamma   90.00
#
_symmetry.space_group_name_H-M   'P 1'
#
loop_
_entity.id
_entity.type
_entity.pdbx_description
1 polymer ?
#
loop_
_entity_poly.entity_id
_entity_poly.type
_entity_poly.pdbx_seq_one_letter_code
_entity_poly.pdbx_strand_id
1 'polypeptide(L)'
;TVAREGMEFGVTSREVAVGGQLLTLRGLGGEYTDIFLPLYGAHQAHNAAVALSAVEAFFGIGAEQARSLDIDAIRKAFAAVVSPGRLEVVRSSPTVVLDAAHNPAGAKAAADGISEAFSFSRLIGVVGTSGDKDVRGLLEAFEPIFAEVVVTQNSTER
;
A
#
# COMPACT_ATOMS: atom_id res chain seq x y z
N THR A 1 -9.64 24.27 -6.85
CA THR A 1 -9.30 23.50 -8.06
C THR A 1 -9.29 22.02 -7.72
N VAL A 2 -9.72 21.14 -8.63
CA VAL A 2 -9.65 19.68 -8.45
C VAL A 2 -8.30 19.20 -8.99
N ALA A 3 -7.58 18.39 -8.22
CA ALA A 3 -6.36 17.69 -8.67
C ALA A 3 -6.66 16.20 -8.86
N ARG A 4 -6.11 15.60 -9.92
CA ARG A 4 -6.40 14.22 -10.34
C ARG A 4 -5.08 13.47 -10.49
N GLU A 5 -5.08 12.25 -9.96
CA GLU A 5 -3.93 11.36 -10.10
C GLU A 5 -3.70 10.98 -11.57
N GLY A 6 -2.43 10.91 -11.98
CA GLY A 6 -2.01 10.68 -13.36
C GLY A 6 -2.00 11.93 -14.26
N MET A 7 -2.53 13.05 -13.77
CA MET A 7 -2.50 14.34 -14.47
C MET A 7 -1.73 15.38 -13.68
N GLU A 8 -2.31 15.88 -12.58
CA GLU A 8 -1.69 16.93 -11.77
C GLU A 8 -0.69 16.38 -10.76
N PHE A 9 -0.89 15.15 -10.28
CA PHE A 9 0.00 14.47 -9.33
C PHE A 9 0.02 12.96 -9.61
N GLY A 10 0.95 12.22 -9.00
CA GLY A 10 0.96 10.75 -9.07
C GLY A 10 2.32 10.12 -8.79
N VAL A 11 2.41 8.81 -9.01
CA VAL A 11 3.65 8.04 -8.93
C VAL A 11 4.38 8.12 -10.27
N THR A 12 5.57 8.71 -10.31
CA THR A 12 6.42 8.77 -11.51
C THR A 12 7.28 7.52 -11.65
N SER A 13 7.86 7.04 -10.55
CA SER A 13 8.64 5.80 -10.52
C SER A 13 8.43 5.04 -9.22
N ARG A 14 8.63 3.72 -9.29
CA ARG A 14 8.48 2.82 -8.17
C ARG A 14 9.39 1.62 -8.34
N GLU A 15 10.15 1.32 -7.30
CA GLU A 15 11.02 0.16 -7.23
C GLU A 15 10.82 -0.58 -5.90
N VAL A 16 10.82 -1.91 -5.94
CA VAL A 16 10.77 -2.73 -4.73
C VAL A 16 12.08 -2.56 -3.96
N ALA A 17 11.98 -2.35 -2.65
CA ALA A 17 13.13 -2.18 -1.78
C ALA A 17 13.01 -3.11 -0.55
N VAL A 18 14.13 -3.33 0.13
CA VAL A 18 14.12 -4.08 1.40
C VAL A 18 13.24 -3.34 2.40
N GLY A 19 12.19 -4.00 2.87
CA GLY A 19 11.24 -3.44 3.84
C GLY A 19 10.17 -2.51 3.25
N GLY A 20 10.04 -2.40 1.92
CA GLY A 20 9.01 -1.56 1.31
C GLY A 20 9.30 -1.24 -0.15
N GLN A 21 9.30 0.06 -0.48
CA GLN A 21 9.49 0.54 -1.85
C GLN A 21 10.17 1.92 -1.88
N LEU A 22 10.93 2.18 -2.96
CA LEU A 22 11.51 3.48 -3.26
C LEU A 22 10.69 4.14 -4.37
N LEU A 23 10.28 5.39 -4.15
CA LEU A 23 9.33 6.09 -4.99
C LEU A 23 9.91 7.41 -5.51
N THR A 24 9.49 7.77 -6.73
CA THR A 24 9.47 9.16 -7.18
C THR A 24 8.02 9.60 -7.31
N LEU A 25 7.65 10.66 -6.58
CA LEU A 25 6.29 11.18 -6.53
C LEU A 25 6.23 12.57 -7.17
N ARG A 26 5.29 12.75 -8.09
CA ARG A 26 4.90 14.08 -8.57
C ARG A 26 3.78 14.60 -7.68
N GLY A 27 4.06 15.65 -6.91
CA GLY A 27 3.06 16.43 -6.19
C GLY A 27 2.55 17.62 -7.03
N LEU A 28 1.72 18.44 -6.42
CA LEU A 28 1.21 19.70 -6.98
C LEU A 28 2.29 20.79 -7.04
N GLY A 29 3.27 20.74 -6.14
CA GLY A 29 4.36 21.72 -6.03
C GLY A 29 5.65 21.32 -6.74
N GLY A 30 5.77 20.06 -7.20
CA GLY A 30 6.97 19.56 -7.86
C GLY A 30 7.16 18.06 -7.70
N GLU A 31 8.34 17.58 -8.11
CA GLU A 31 8.73 16.17 -7.99
C GLU A 31 9.58 15.92 -6.73
N TYR A 32 9.34 14.77 -6.10
CA TYR A 32 10.01 14.30 -4.90
C TYR A 32 10.66 12.95 -5.19
N THR A 33 11.99 12.91 -5.22
CA THR A 33 12.76 11.69 -5.51
C THR A 33 13.24 11.00 -4.24
N ASP A 34 13.55 9.71 -4.36
CA ASP A 34 14.14 8.90 -3.30
C ASP A 34 13.28 8.82 -2.03
N ILE A 35 11.96 8.74 -2.23
CA ILE A 35 11.00 8.61 -1.14
C ILE A 35 10.90 7.14 -0.76
N PHE A 36 11.53 6.77 0.35
CA PHE A 36 11.35 5.43 0.92
C PHE A 36 10.00 5.34 1.64
N LEU A 37 9.19 4.37 1.25
CA LEU A 37 7.92 4.03 1.88
C LEU A 37 8.00 2.59 2.43
N PRO A 38 7.96 2.40 3.76
CA PRO A 38 8.07 1.07 4.39
C PRO A 38 6.74 0.29 4.35
N LEU A 39 6.06 0.30 3.20
CA LEU A 39 4.82 -0.44 2.94
C LEU A 39 4.94 -1.17 1.61
N TYR A 40 4.33 -2.36 1.50
CA TYR A 40 4.35 -3.16 0.28
C TYR A 40 3.14 -2.89 -0.62
N GLY A 41 3.27 -3.26 -1.90
CA GLY A 41 2.21 -3.16 -2.90
C GLY A 41 2.11 -1.80 -3.59
N ALA A 42 1.82 -1.83 -4.89
CA ALA A 42 1.70 -0.63 -5.73
C ALA A 42 0.63 0.36 -5.23
N HIS A 43 -0.48 -0.17 -4.70
CA HIS A 43 -1.56 0.65 -4.14
C HIS A 43 -1.09 1.59 -3.00
N GLN A 44 -0.04 1.21 -2.25
CA GLN A 44 0.50 2.08 -1.21
C GLN A 44 1.32 3.25 -1.77
N ALA A 45 1.95 3.11 -2.94
CA ALA A 45 2.58 4.23 -3.63
C ALA A 45 1.53 5.26 -4.10
N HIS A 46 0.40 4.78 -4.62
CA HIS A 46 -0.73 5.62 -4.99
C HIS A 46 -1.31 6.35 -3.77
N ASN A 47 -1.49 5.64 -2.65
CA ASN A 47 -1.90 6.25 -1.38
C ASN A 47 -0.91 7.32 -0.91
N ALA A 48 0.40 7.09 -1.06
CA ALA A 48 1.44 8.07 -0.73
C ALA A 48 1.37 9.31 -1.63
N ALA A 49 1.14 9.15 -2.94
CA ALA A 49 0.97 10.27 -3.87
C ALA A 49 -0.26 11.11 -3.54
N VAL A 50 -1.38 10.47 -3.20
CA VAL A 50 -2.60 11.14 -2.73
C VAL A 50 -2.35 11.88 -1.42
N ALA A 51 -1.66 11.25 -0.46
CA ALA A 51 -1.35 11.87 0.83
C ALA A 51 -0.46 13.12 0.67
N LEU A 52 0.61 13.02 -0.13
CA LEU A 52 1.48 14.16 -0.46
C LEU A 52 0.68 15.32 -1.05
N SER A 53 -0.13 15.03 -2.05
CA SER A 53 -0.90 16.05 -2.77
C SER A 53 -1.99 16.67 -1.91
N ALA A 54 -2.58 15.90 -0.99
CA ALA A 54 -3.53 16.41 0.00
C ALA A 54 -2.86 17.39 0.99
N VAL A 55 -1.63 17.08 1.44
CA VAL A 55 -0.84 17.97 2.31
C VAL A 55 -0.45 19.25 1.57
N GLU A 56 0.00 19.14 0.32
CA GLU A 56 0.30 20.30 -0.51
C GLU A 56 -0.93 21.20 -0.72
N ALA A 57 -2.07 20.61 -1.08
CA ALA A 57 -3.33 21.33 -1.23
C ALA A 57 -3.75 22.02 0.08
N PHE A 58 -3.55 21.38 1.23
CA PHE A 58 -3.80 21.98 2.54
C PHE A 58 -2.94 23.22 2.80
N PHE A 59 -1.68 23.23 2.34
CA PHE A 59 -0.78 24.39 2.42
C PHE A 59 -0.96 25.40 1.28
N GLY A 60 -1.97 25.23 0.43
CA GLY A 60 -2.24 26.08 -0.72
C GLY A 60 -1.21 25.95 -1.85
N ILE A 61 -0.42 24.87 -1.85
CA ILE A 61 0.60 24.60 -2.87
C ILE A 61 -0.07 24.10 -4.15
N GLY A 62 0.33 24.66 -5.30
CA GLY A 62 -0.22 24.31 -6.61
C GLY A 62 -0.21 25.49 -7.58
N ALA A 63 -1.22 25.58 -8.46
CA ALA A 63 -1.27 26.55 -9.56
C ALA A 63 -1.12 28.03 -9.16
N GLU A 64 -1.52 28.41 -7.95
CA GLU A 64 -1.44 29.80 -7.46
C GLU A 64 -0.18 30.08 -6.62
N GLN A 65 0.49 29.03 -6.11
CA GLN A 65 1.70 29.14 -5.31
C GLN A 65 2.66 28.00 -5.64
N ALA A 66 3.60 28.28 -6.54
CA ALA A 66 4.66 27.36 -6.92
C ALA A 66 5.75 27.33 -5.83
N ARG A 67 5.50 26.56 -4.76
CA ARG A 67 6.52 26.20 -3.77
C ARG A 67 6.41 24.71 -3.47
N SER A 68 7.53 24.01 -3.36
CA SER A 68 7.55 22.64 -2.88
C SER A 68 7.67 22.62 -1.34
N LEU A 69 7.11 21.58 -0.73
CA LEU A 69 7.50 21.18 0.63
C LEU A 69 8.99 20.82 0.68
N ASP A 70 9.60 20.96 1.86
CA ASP A 70 10.98 20.54 2.11
C ASP A 70 11.14 19.03 1.87
N ILE A 71 11.97 18.66 0.89
CA ILE A 71 12.16 17.28 0.46
C ILE A 71 12.73 16.40 1.58
N ASP A 72 13.59 16.93 2.44
CA ASP A 72 14.19 16.13 3.52
C ASP A 72 13.17 15.85 4.62
N ALA A 73 12.28 16.82 4.89
CA ALA A 73 11.12 16.61 5.76
C ALA A 73 10.16 15.55 5.19
N ILE A 74 9.90 15.58 3.88
CA ILE A 74 9.05 14.61 3.19
C ILE A 74 9.64 13.20 3.23
N ARG A 75 10.94 13.05 2.91
CA ARG A 75 11.66 11.77 3.02
C ARG A 75 11.58 11.20 4.43
N LYS A 76 11.86 12.03 5.44
CA LYS A 76 11.78 11.62 6.85
C LYS A 76 10.37 11.22 7.25
N ALA A 77 9.35 11.95 6.81
CA ALA A 77 7.96 11.67 7.12
C ALA A 77 7.51 10.33 6.52
N PHE A 78 7.77 10.09 5.22
CA PHE A 78 7.40 8.83 4.57
C PHE A 78 8.18 7.63 5.12
N ALA A 79 9.46 7.78 5.45
CA ALA A 79 10.26 6.71 6.04
C ALA A 79 9.76 6.26 7.43
N ALA A 80 8.99 7.11 8.12
CA ALA A 80 8.41 6.82 9.43
C ALA A 80 6.97 6.28 9.37
N VAL A 81 6.40 6.10 8.18
CA VAL A 81 5.04 5.60 8.00
C VAL A 81 4.91 4.18 8.55
N VAL A 82 3.80 3.91 9.23
CA VAL A 82 3.39 2.56 9.63
C VAL A 82 1.92 2.38 9.28
N SER A 83 1.55 1.17 8.85
CA SER A 83 0.16 0.82 8.56
C SER A 83 -0.14 -0.60 9.03
N PRO A 84 -0.56 -0.78 10.30
CA PRO A 84 -0.87 -2.09 10.84
C PRO A 84 -1.91 -2.83 10.00
N GLY A 85 -1.67 -4.12 9.73
CA GLY A 85 -2.55 -4.96 8.91
C GLY A 85 -2.57 -4.61 7.41
N ARG A 86 -1.49 -4.02 6.87
CA ARG A 86 -1.30 -3.79 5.42
C ARG A 86 -0.02 -4.45 4.95
N LEU A 87 -0.11 -5.70 4.50
CA LEU A 87 1.03 -6.57 4.20
C LEU A 87 2.13 -6.50 5.28
N GLU A 88 1.71 -6.46 6.54
CA GLU A 88 2.58 -6.24 7.68
C GLU A 88 3.32 -7.53 8.05
N VAL A 89 4.65 -7.49 7.97
CA VAL A 89 5.49 -8.62 8.40
C VAL A 89 5.66 -8.59 9.92
N VAL A 90 4.99 -9.51 10.63
CA VAL A 90 5.03 -9.60 12.10
C VAL A 90 6.01 -10.65 12.63
N ARG A 91 6.53 -11.48 11.75
CA ARG A 91 7.55 -12.50 12.04
C ARG A 91 8.32 -12.82 10.77
N SER A 92 9.61 -13.16 10.87
CA SER A 92 10.47 -13.47 9.72
C SER A 92 10.77 -14.95 9.51
N SER A 93 10.73 -15.79 10.56
CA SER A 93 11.10 -17.22 10.47
C SER A 93 10.16 -18.17 11.25
N PRO A 94 9.19 -18.83 10.58
CA PRO A 94 8.68 -18.51 9.24
C PRO A 94 8.12 -17.09 9.13
N THR A 95 8.12 -16.55 7.91
CA THR A 95 7.51 -15.26 7.63
C THR A 95 6.01 -15.33 7.87
N VAL A 96 5.48 -14.38 8.64
CA VAL A 96 4.04 -14.21 8.85
C VAL A 96 3.69 -12.80 8.43
N VAL A 97 2.76 -12.70 7.47
CA VAL A 97 2.28 -11.43 6.91
C VAL A 97 0.81 -11.27 7.30
N LEU A 98 0.45 -10.11 7.84
CA LEU A 98 -0.92 -9.75 8.17
C LEU A 98 -1.48 -8.78 7.13
N ASP A 99 -2.70 -9.03 6.67
CA ASP A 99 -3.43 -8.10 5.82
C ASP A 99 -4.91 -8.04 6.18
N ALA A 100 -5.49 -6.84 6.17
CA ALA A 100 -6.90 -6.58 6.46
C ALA A 100 -7.77 -6.40 5.20
N ALA A 101 -7.34 -6.96 4.06
CA ALA A 101 -8.15 -7.15 2.87
C ALA A 101 -9.42 -7.95 3.23
N HIS A 102 -10.58 -7.34 2.95
CA HIS A 102 -11.90 -7.91 3.24
C HIS A 102 -12.88 -7.74 2.06
N ASN A 103 -12.35 -7.31 0.91
CA ASN A 103 -13.09 -7.18 -0.34
C ASN A 103 -12.21 -7.63 -1.52
N PRO A 104 -12.79 -7.92 -2.69
CA PRO A 104 -12.03 -8.48 -3.82
C PRO A 104 -10.89 -7.56 -4.32
N ALA A 105 -11.12 -6.25 -4.38
CA ALA A 105 -10.11 -5.30 -4.84
C ALA A 105 -8.89 -5.23 -3.89
N GLY A 106 -9.13 -5.18 -2.58
CA GLY A 106 -8.10 -5.22 -1.56
C GLY A 106 -7.37 -6.56 -1.54
N ALA A 107 -8.09 -7.67 -1.70
CA ALA A 107 -7.50 -9.00 -1.77
C ALA A 107 -6.57 -9.14 -2.99
N LYS A 108 -7.00 -8.63 -4.16
CA LYS A 108 -6.16 -8.59 -5.36
C LYS A 108 -4.91 -7.74 -5.15
N ALA A 109 -5.05 -6.56 -4.56
CA ALA A 109 -3.93 -5.67 -4.27
C ALA A 109 -2.94 -6.30 -3.27
N ALA A 110 -3.44 -7.04 -2.28
CA ALA A 110 -2.62 -7.80 -1.34
C ALA A 110 -1.91 -8.96 -2.02
N ALA A 111 -2.61 -9.73 -2.86
CA ALA A 111 -2.02 -10.84 -3.61
C ALA A 111 -0.89 -10.36 -4.54
N ASP A 112 -1.12 -9.28 -5.28
CA ASP A 112 -0.09 -8.67 -6.14
C ASP A 112 1.12 -8.20 -5.35
N GLY A 113 0.88 -7.52 -4.22
CA GLY A 113 1.95 -7.07 -3.33
C GLY A 113 2.75 -8.24 -2.74
N ILE A 114 2.10 -9.37 -2.45
CA ILE A 114 2.77 -10.59 -1.99
C ILE A 114 3.65 -11.18 -3.08
N SER A 115 3.09 -11.39 -4.28
CA SER A 115 3.82 -11.98 -5.42
C SER A 115 5.01 -11.14 -5.86
N GLU A 116 4.95 -9.83 -5.68
CA GLU A 116 6.02 -8.92 -6.03
C GLU A 116 7.11 -8.83 -4.95
N ALA A 117 6.73 -8.73 -3.68
CA ALA A 117 7.67 -8.45 -2.60
C ALA A 117 8.28 -9.70 -1.96
N PHE A 118 7.68 -10.88 -2.16
CA PHE A 118 8.08 -12.11 -1.48
C PHE A 118 8.23 -13.28 -2.45
N SER A 119 9.24 -14.11 -2.19
CA SER A 119 9.53 -15.32 -2.97
C SER A 119 9.16 -16.58 -2.19
N PHE A 120 7.91 -16.69 -1.72
CA PHE A 120 7.46 -17.86 -0.97
C PHE A 120 7.40 -19.09 -1.88
N SER A 121 8.06 -20.18 -1.49
CA SER A 121 7.92 -21.48 -2.16
C SER A 121 6.59 -22.17 -1.85
N ARG A 122 5.99 -21.84 -0.69
CA ARG A 122 4.68 -22.31 -0.25
C ARG A 122 4.05 -21.26 0.65
N LEU A 123 2.89 -20.75 0.26
CA LEU A 123 2.13 -19.76 1.02
C LEU A 123 0.82 -20.38 1.50
N ILE A 124 0.56 -20.28 2.80
CA ILE A 124 -0.67 -20.79 3.44
C ILE A 124 -1.51 -19.58 3.83
N GLY A 125 -2.73 -19.49 3.31
CA GLY A 125 -3.70 -18.47 3.68
C GLY A 125 -4.47 -18.88 4.93
N VAL A 126 -4.38 -18.09 6.00
CA VAL A 126 -5.28 -18.23 7.16
C VAL A 126 -6.36 -17.17 7.04
N VAL A 127 -7.58 -17.57 6.69
CA VAL A 127 -8.63 -16.65 6.24
C VAL A 127 -9.83 -16.72 7.18
N GLY A 128 -10.21 -15.56 7.73
CA GLY A 128 -11.47 -15.37 8.45
C GLY A 128 -12.13 -14.08 7.96
N THR A 129 -13.38 -14.18 7.51
CA THR A 129 -14.13 -13.07 6.90
C THR A 129 -15.48 -12.89 7.59
N SER A 130 -15.93 -11.64 7.75
CA SER A 130 -17.31 -11.36 8.18
C SER A 130 -18.31 -11.83 7.10
N GLY A 131 -19.49 -12.27 7.54
CA GLY A 131 -20.49 -12.90 6.67
C GLY A 131 -21.16 -11.97 5.66
N ASP A 132 -20.98 -10.65 5.79
CA ASP A 132 -21.53 -9.63 4.89
C ASP A 132 -20.61 -9.32 3.69
N LYS A 133 -19.44 -9.97 3.59
CA LYS A 133 -18.45 -9.70 2.54
C LYS A 133 -18.60 -10.61 1.34
N ASP A 134 -18.06 -10.17 0.20
CA ASP A 134 -17.87 -11.01 -0.98
C ASP A 134 -16.69 -11.97 -0.74
N VAL A 135 -16.98 -13.06 -0.03
CA VAL A 135 -16.01 -14.11 0.31
C VAL A 135 -15.49 -14.81 -0.94
N ARG A 136 -16.35 -15.00 -1.96
CA ARG A 136 -15.96 -15.64 -3.21
C ARG A 136 -14.91 -14.81 -3.93
N GLY A 137 -15.18 -13.53 -4.19
CA GLY A 137 -14.25 -12.66 -4.89
C GLY A 137 -12.94 -12.45 -4.12
N LEU A 138 -13.00 -12.47 -2.77
CA LEU A 138 -11.79 -12.45 -1.94
C LEU A 138 -10.94 -13.72 -2.15
N LEU A 139 -11.54 -14.91 -2.09
CA LEU A 139 -10.83 -16.17 -2.27
C LEU A 139 -10.32 -16.34 -3.71
N GLU A 140 -11.10 -15.94 -4.72
CA GLU A 140 -10.68 -15.95 -6.13
C GLU A 140 -9.44 -15.08 -6.37
N ALA A 141 -9.31 -13.94 -5.66
CA ALA A 141 -8.13 -13.09 -5.77
C ALA A 141 -6.86 -13.72 -5.18
N PHE A 142 -7.00 -14.56 -4.15
CA PHE A 142 -5.87 -15.23 -3.49
C PHE A 142 -5.57 -16.64 -4.02
N GLU A 143 -6.51 -17.28 -4.69
CA GLU A 143 -6.38 -18.62 -5.26
C GLU A 143 -5.07 -18.84 -6.04
N PRO A 144 -4.58 -17.88 -6.86
CA PRO A 144 -3.36 -18.11 -7.63
C PRO A 144 -2.08 -18.19 -6.78
N ILE A 145 -2.10 -17.72 -5.54
CA ILE A 145 -0.90 -17.59 -4.70
C ILE A 145 -0.94 -18.47 -3.45
N PHE A 146 -2.12 -18.91 -3.01
CA PHE A 146 -2.25 -19.80 -1.86
C PHE A 146 -2.07 -21.26 -2.29
N ALA A 147 -1.08 -21.93 -1.72
CA ALA A 147 -0.93 -23.37 -1.87
C ALA A 147 -2.00 -24.12 -1.06
N GLU A 148 -2.36 -23.59 0.11
CA GLU A 148 -3.39 -24.12 1.00
C GLU A 148 -4.13 -22.98 1.69
N VAL A 149 -5.38 -23.24 2.06
CA VAL A 149 -6.22 -22.31 2.82
C VAL A 149 -6.71 -22.98 4.09
N VAL A 150 -6.47 -22.33 5.22
CA VAL A 150 -7.06 -22.64 6.52
C VAL A 150 -8.15 -21.61 6.77
N VAL A 151 -9.41 -22.06 6.71
CA VAL A 151 -10.56 -21.22 7.03
C VAL A 151 -10.76 -21.21 8.54
N THR A 152 -10.98 -20.02 9.11
CA THR A 152 -11.21 -19.82 10.53
C THR A 152 -12.28 -18.77 10.77
N GLN A 153 -12.71 -18.66 12.02
CA GLN A 153 -13.60 -17.60 12.49
C GLN A 153 -12.77 -16.58 13.29
N ASN A 154 -12.95 -15.30 13.00
CA ASN A 154 -12.37 -14.25 13.83
C ASN A 154 -13.13 -14.16 15.18
N SER A 155 -12.49 -13.62 16.22
CA SER A 155 -13.09 -13.52 17.55
C SER A 155 -14.11 -12.39 17.70
N THR A 156 -14.41 -11.67 16.62
CA THR A 156 -15.39 -10.58 16.62
C THR A 156 -16.79 -11.15 16.35
N GLU A 157 -17.77 -10.65 17.11
CA GLU A 157 -19.19 -10.95 16.87
C GLU A 157 -19.75 -10.25 15.61
N ARG A 158 -18.97 -9.34 15.01
CA ARG A 158 -19.26 -8.61 13.76
C ARG A 158 -18.51 -9.20 12.57
#